data_AF-A0AAD9QYS7-F1
#
_entry.id   AF-A0AAD9QYS7-F1
#
_cell.length_a   1.000
_cell.length_b   1.000
_cell.length_c   1.000
_cell.angle_alpha   90.00
_cell.angle_beta   90.00
_cell.angle_gamma   90.00
#
_symmetry.space_group_name_H-M   'P 1'
#
loop_
_entity.id
_entity.type
_entity.pdbx_description
1 polymer ?
#
loop_
_entity_poly.entity_id
_entity_poly.type
_entity_poly.pdbx_seq_one_letter_code
_entity_poly.pdbx_strand_id
1 'polypeptide(L)'
;MSDNLNFVEIEKYKDSVGASNNQCLKYVSKQCVSSEDIIFTVHIGYNCLRGFHEAKQERMLKQQSCTYVQFLNILLGIKYCIKVKDDCSRLEGRLRRACGEINKKFKAKTGASYRNLMYTELKLALRREEVVTIAELETQRRNAEEKSNALLKENELLTARCEELYSKLVQSTAIKEKATEDLIEANAKVESLFTENEKLHAYIKKLGENVDFGNNGKPINEVGERHQRRKLKELKTNVEKALWFTETFGLSLNSVTFSGKDGPKHTLSYEKSAKKSFKDLSEEEKDKLKSVLFILDKFCIGDAAYHELTMCTGGEDLPRSYLIKQCKDDLNKMCHITRTPGAAAGAQLDFDAELESVLKKQIHLKKIDIDDPDLKVKIKISGDGAKMSRLTSFITISFSVLNNDEDLMSSKGNNAVAVIKGHEMYELLQSSFSTIFRQVNHVIDKGKVSIEGKDIPVDVFLGGDYKFLLLVLGMKSASSDYSCIWCEIHAKDRCEKNSSVNLTLPKI
;
A
#
# COMPACT_ATOMS: atom_id res chain seq x y z
N MET A 1 -2.40 -20.57 34.23
CA MET A 1 -3.03 -19.83 35.35
C MET A 1 -2.27 -20.08 36.66
N SER A 2 -0.98 -19.73 36.69
CA SER A 2 -0.14 -19.71 37.90
C SER A 2 0.56 -18.36 38.11
N ASP A 3 0.37 -17.40 37.19
CA ASP A 3 1.36 -16.34 36.99
C ASP A 3 1.02 -15.02 37.69
N ASN A 4 0.11 -15.06 38.68
CA ASN A 4 -0.23 -13.90 39.50
C ASN A 4 0.13 -14.09 40.98
N LEU A 5 1.19 -14.85 41.28
CA LEU A 5 1.88 -14.67 42.55
C LEU A 5 2.87 -13.52 42.38
N ASN A 6 2.53 -12.32 42.85
CA ASN A 6 3.50 -11.21 42.90
C ASN A 6 4.72 -11.69 43.71
N PHE A 7 5.81 -12.03 43.02
CA PHE A 7 6.97 -12.77 43.55
C PHE A 7 7.75 -11.96 44.61
N VAL A 8 7.67 -10.63 44.53
CA VAL A 8 8.54 -9.68 45.22
C VAL A 8 8.37 -9.67 46.76
N GLU A 9 7.17 -9.93 47.29
CA GLU A 9 6.90 -9.74 48.73
C GLU A 9 7.40 -10.89 49.62
N ILE A 10 7.50 -12.11 49.07
CA ILE A 10 7.87 -13.31 49.82
C ILE A 10 9.35 -13.63 49.66
N GLU A 11 9.95 -13.27 48.52
CA GLU A 11 11.38 -13.45 48.24
C GLU A 11 12.31 -12.84 49.30
N LYS A 12 11.90 -11.75 49.96
CA LYS A 12 12.67 -11.12 51.04
C LYS A 12 12.98 -12.07 52.21
N TYR A 13 12.27 -13.19 52.33
CA TYR A 13 12.50 -14.22 53.35
C TYR A 13 13.35 -15.40 52.88
N LYS A 14 13.93 -15.37 51.66
CA LYS A 14 14.73 -16.48 51.10
C LYS A 14 15.88 -16.94 52.01
N ASP A 15 16.48 -16.02 52.76
CA ASP A 15 17.59 -16.32 53.67
C ASP A 15 17.11 -16.88 55.02
N SER A 16 15.81 -16.74 55.31
CA SER A 16 15.15 -17.33 56.48
C SER A 16 14.67 -18.77 56.25
N VAL A 17 14.97 -19.36 55.08
CA VAL A 17 14.69 -20.77 54.79
C VAL A 17 15.99 -21.54 54.54
N GLY A 18 16.22 -22.52 55.40
CA GLY A 18 17.30 -23.50 55.32
C GLY A 18 16.76 -24.87 54.91
N ALA A 19 17.54 -25.67 54.19
CA ALA A 19 17.29 -27.11 54.05
C ALA A 19 18.52 -27.85 54.57
N SER A 20 18.32 -28.81 55.46
CA SER A 20 19.42 -29.63 56.00
C SER A 20 19.18 -31.11 55.71
N ASN A 21 20.24 -31.80 55.33
CA ASN A 21 20.24 -33.23 55.02
C ASN A 21 20.77 -34.09 56.18
N ASN A 22 20.45 -33.72 57.44
CA ASN A 22 20.91 -34.54 58.58
C ASN A 22 20.35 -35.98 58.59
N GLN A 23 19.49 -36.35 57.62
CA GLN A 23 19.52 -37.66 56.99
C GLN A 23 19.36 -37.52 55.45
N CYS A 24 20.43 -37.90 54.72
CA CYS A 24 20.56 -38.24 53.29
C CYS A 24 20.60 -37.15 52.18
N LEU A 25 21.77 -37.04 51.54
CA LEU A 25 21.87 -37.10 50.07
C LEU A 25 23.14 -37.86 49.65
N LYS A 26 22.98 -39.05 49.07
CA LYS A 26 23.89 -39.61 48.05
C LYS A 26 23.05 -40.37 47.02
N TYR A 27 22.57 -39.65 46.01
CA TYR A 27 21.77 -40.09 44.85
C TYR A 27 20.36 -40.72 45.07
N VAL A 28 19.76 -40.54 46.26
CA VAL A 28 18.78 -41.49 46.85
C VAL A 28 19.57 -42.76 47.15
N SER A 29 19.92 -43.08 48.39
CA SER A 29 20.74 -44.28 48.66
C SER A 29 19.99 -45.53 48.18
N LYS A 30 20.33 -45.99 46.96
CA LYS A 30 20.00 -47.27 46.30
C LYS A 30 18.83 -48.03 46.92
N GLN A 31 17.64 -47.92 46.33
CA GLN A 31 16.54 -48.92 46.36
C GLN A 31 16.23 -49.61 47.72
N CYS A 32 14.98 -49.46 48.19
CA CYS A 32 14.36 -50.07 49.41
C CYS A 32 14.68 -49.30 50.73
N VAL A 33 13.80 -49.08 51.72
CA VAL A 33 12.61 -49.77 52.25
C VAL A 33 11.72 -48.74 52.99
N SER A 34 10.38 -48.93 53.03
CA SER A 34 9.38 -48.27 53.90
C SER A 34 8.80 -46.90 53.48
N SER A 35 7.49 -46.77 53.61
CA SER A 35 6.61 -45.67 53.14
C SER A 35 6.64 -44.39 53.98
N GLU A 36 7.60 -44.20 54.87
CA GLU A 36 7.65 -43.02 55.77
C GLU A 36 9.01 -42.29 55.81
N ASP A 37 9.86 -42.46 54.81
CA ASP A 37 11.20 -41.86 54.82
C ASP A 37 11.17 -40.35 54.55
N ILE A 38 11.60 -39.59 55.55
CA ILE A 38 11.90 -38.15 55.48
C ILE A 38 13.13 -37.98 54.57
N ILE A 39 13.00 -37.21 53.48
CA ILE A 39 14.14 -36.95 52.56
C ILE A 39 14.99 -35.78 53.06
N PHE A 40 14.37 -34.69 53.54
CA PHE A 40 15.10 -33.54 54.06
C PHE A 40 14.23 -32.78 55.07
N THR A 41 14.90 -32.05 55.96
CA THR A 41 14.24 -31.15 56.91
C THR A 41 14.43 -29.71 56.47
N VAL A 42 13.33 -29.02 56.22
CA VAL A 42 13.30 -27.59 55.94
C VAL A 42 13.20 -26.83 57.25
N HIS A 43 14.13 -25.90 57.46
CA HIS A 43 14.14 -24.96 58.57
C HIS A 43 13.54 -23.66 58.08
N ILE A 44 12.44 -23.22 58.68
CA ILE A 44 11.72 -22.01 58.29
C ILE A 44 11.74 -21.05 59.48
N GLY A 45 12.39 -19.90 59.32
CA GLY A 45 12.43 -18.85 60.33
C GLY A 45 11.03 -18.38 60.72
N TYR A 46 10.83 -18.09 62.00
CA TYR A 46 9.54 -17.64 62.54
C TYR A 46 9.10 -16.29 61.93
N ASN A 47 10.06 -15.45 61.55
CA ASN A 47 9.83 -14.22 60.78
C ASN A 47 9.20 -14.53 59.39
N CYS A 48 9.66 -15.58 58.70
CA CYS A 48 9.13 -16.03 57.42
C CYS A 48 7.71 -16.59 57.55
N LEU A 49 7.45 -17.42 58.56
CA LEU A 49 6.11 -17.99 58.81
C LEU A 49 5.08 -16.92 59.19
N ARG A 50 5.52 -15.87 59.88
CA ARG A 50 4.68 -14.70 60.12
C ARG A 50 4.39 -13.96 58.81
N GLY A 51 5.40 -13.76 57.95
CA GLY A 51 5.22 -13.19 56.62
C GLY A 51 4.23 -13.99 55.76
N PHE A 52 4.29 -15.33 55.81
CA PHE A 52 3.33 -16.21 55.13
C PHE A 52 1.90 -16.00 55.62
N HIS A 53 1.72 -15.80 56.94
CA HIS A 53 0.42 -15.53 57.53
C HIS A 53 -0.15 -14.18 57.05
N GLU A 54 0.65 -13.12 57.10
CA GLU A 54 0.27 -11.77 56.66
C GLU A 54 -0.06 -11.76 55.16
N ALA A 55 0.80 -12.36 54.32
CA ALA A 55 0.59 -12.45 52.87
C ALA A 55 -0.69 -13.24 52.50
N LYS A 56 -1.01 -14.31 53.25
CA LYS A 56 -2.25 -15.05 53.02
C LYS A 56 -3.48 -14.23 53.37
N GLN A 57 -3.44 -13.49 54.49
CA GLN A 57 -4.56 -12.62 54.90
C GLN A 57 -4.81 -11.50 53.88
N GLU A 58 -3.75 -10.88 53.37
CA GLU A 58 -3.87 -9.84 52.36
C GLU A 58 -4.49 -10.37 51.05
N ARG A 59 -4.09 -11.56 50.60
CA ARG A 59 -4.68 -12.19 49.41
C ARG A 59 -6.13 -12.63 49.60
N MET A 60 -6.49 -13.09 50.80
CA MET A 60 -7.89 -13.37 51.12
C MET A 60 -8.77 -12.11 51.02
N LEU A 61 -8.26 -10.94 51.43
CA LEU A 61 -8.96 -9.66 51.26
C LEU A 61 -9.15 -9.29 49.78
N LYS A 62 -8.22 -9.71 48.90
CA LYS A 62 -8.27 -9.51 47.44
C LYS A 62 -9.02 -10.63 46.68
N GLN A 63 -9.74 -11.52 47.38
CA GLN A 63 -10.44 -12.69 46.81
C GLN A 63 -9.53 -13.64 45.99
N GLN A 64 -8.23 -13.69 46.30
CA GLN A 64 -7.28 -14.57 45.63
C GLN A 64 -6.99 -15.80 46.49
N SER A 65 -7.26 -16.99 45.94
CA SER A 65 -6.95 -18.26 46.61
C SER A 65 -5.44 -18.54 46.56
N CYS A 66 -4.85 -18.89 47.69
CA CYS A 66 -3.45 -19.33 47.77
C CYS A 66 -3.24 -20.33 48.92
N THR A 67 -2.31 -21.26 48.74
CA THR A 67 -1.92 -22.25 49.75
C THR A 67 -0.60 -21.85 50.41
N TYR A 68 -0.37 -22.28 51.65
CA TYR A 68 0.93 -22.10 52.30
C TYR A 68 2.02 -22.93 51.61
N VAL A 69 1.65 -24.05 50.99
CA VAL A 69 2.55 -24.86 50.17
C VAL A 69 3.07 -24.08 48.95
N GLN A 70 2.23 -23.24 48.30
CA GLN A 70 2.69 -22.38 47.20
C GLN A 70 3.77 -21.38 47.66
N PHE A 71 3.61 -20.77 48.84
CA PHE A 71 4.63 -19.87 49.39
C PHE A 71 5.93 -20.59 49.74
N LEU A 72 5.82 -21.81 50.26
CA LEU A 72 6.98 -22.65 50.52
C LEU A 72 7.69 -23.04 49.21
N ASN A 73 6.94 -23.39 48.16
CA ASN A 73 7.47 -23.75 46.85
C ASN A 73 8.22 -22.62 46.17
N ILE A 74 7.80 -21.36 46.35
CA ILE A 74 8.54 -20.19 45.85
C ILE A 74 9.93 -20.14 46.48
N LEU A 75 10.01 -20.22 47.81
CA LEU A 75 11.30 -20.11 48.52
C LEU A 75 12.21 -21.32 48.28
N LEU A 76 11.65 -22.52 48.23
CA LEU A 76 12.40 -23.75 47.93
C LEU A 76 12.86 -23.80 46.47
N GLY A 77 12.05 -23.31 45.54
CA GLY A 77 12.38 -23.24 44.12
C GLY A 77 13.56 -22.31 43.86
N ILE A 78 13.56 -21.11 44.45
CA ILE A 78 14.62 -20.10 44.25
C ILE A 78 15.97 -20.56 44.78
N LYS A 79 16.00 -21.17 45.97
CA LYS A 79 17.26 -21.43 46.68
C LYS A 79 17.78 -22.86 46.51
N TYR A 80 16.89 -23.84 46.37
CA TYR A 80 17.27 -25.26 46.41
C TYR A 80 16.77 -26.06 45.21
N CYS A 81 16.07 -25.44 44.25
CA CYS A 81 15.47 -26.12 43.10
C CYS A 81 14.55 -27.30 43.50
N ILE A 82 13.85 -27.17 44.63
CA ILE A 82 12.96 -28.18 45.18
C ILE A 82 11.51 -27.72 45.02
N LYS A 83 10.63 -28.60 44.55
CA LYS A 83 9.17 -28.37 44.51
C LYS A 83 8.44 -29.45 45.30
N VAL A 84 7.60 -29.03 46.24
CA VAL A 84 6.61 -29.85 46.94
C VAL A 84 5.34 -29.92 46.10
N LYS A 85 4.64 -31.06 46.10
CA LYS A 85 3.36 -31.23 45.41
C LYS A 85 2.32 -30.24 45.96
N ASP A 86 1.67 -29.52 45.05
CA ASP A 86 0.76 -28.41 45.39
C ASP A 86 -0.49 -28.87 46.15
N ASP A 87 -0.84 -30.16 46.08
CA ASP A 87 -1.95 -30.83 46.75
C ASP A 87 -1.57 -31.50 48.10
N CYS A 88 -0.38 -31.23 48.63
CA CYS A 88 0.09 -31.84 49.89
C CYS A 88 -0.68 -31.31 51.12
N SER A 89 -1.76 -31.99 51.48
CA SER A 89 -2.65 -31.65 52.60
C SER A 89 -1.95 -31.64 53.97
N ARG A 90 -0.99 -32.56 54.19
CA ARG A 90 -0.23 -32.65 55.46
C ARG A 90 0.60 -31.40 55.70
N LEU A 91 1.37 -30.97 54.71
CA LEU A 91 2.24 -29.81 54.82
C LEU A 91 1.43 -28.52 54.88
N GLU A 92 0.37 -28.40 54.07
CA GLU A 92 -0.57 -27.28 54.14
C GLU A 92 -1.17 -27.16 55.55
N GLY A 93 -1.61 -28.26 56.16
CA GLY A 93 -2.19 -28.28 57.50
C GLY A 93 -1.17 -27.98 58.62
N ARG A 94 0.09 -28.40 58.47
CA ARG A 94 1.17 -28.08 59.43
C ARG A 94 1.59 -26.62 59.34
N LEU A 95 1.82 -26.11 58.13
CA LEU A 95 2.18 -24.72 57.89
C LEU A 95 1.09 -23.78 58.36
N ARG A 96 -0.19 -24.08 58.08
CA ARG A 96 -1.34 -23.31 58.56
C ARG A 96 -1.35 -23.16 60.08
N ARG A 97 -1.19 -24.27 60.82
CA ARG A 97 -1.15 -24.27 62.29
C ARG A 97 0.04 -23.47 62.82
N ALA A 98 1.24 -23.75 62.28
CA ALA A 98 2.47 -23.06 62.69
C ALA A 98 2.40 -21.55 62.44
N CYS A 99 1.96 -21.12 61.25
CA CYS A 99 1.80 -19.71 60.88
C CYS A 99 0.82 -19.00 61.83
N GLY A 100 -0.31 -19.64 62.15
CA GLY A 100 -1.31 -19.09 63.08
C GLY A 100 -0.81 -18.97 64.52
N GLU A 101 -0.15 -20.01 65.05
CA GLU A 101 0.41 -20.01 66.41
C GLU A 101 1.55 -19.01 66.57
N ILE A 102 2.47 -18.95 65.60
CA ILE A 102 3.63 -18.06 65.61
C ILE A 102 3.16 -16.60 65.56
N ASN A 103 2.18 -16.29 64.71
CA ASN A 103 1.63 -14.93 64.64
C ASN A 103 1.00 -14.49 65.98
N LYS A 104 0.28 -15.40 66.67
CA LYS A 104 -0.25 -15.12 68.02
C LYS A 104 0.87 -14.90 69.05
N LYS A 105 1.94 -15.70 69.01
CA LYS A 105 3.11 -15.56 69.91
C LYS A 105 3.83 -14.22 69.71
N PHE A 106 3.93 -13.72 68.47
CA PHE A 106 4.54 -12.41 68.19
C PHE A 106 3.71 -11.25 68.74
N LYS A 107 2.38 -11.34 68.73
CA LYS A 107 1.49 -10.28 69.28
C LYS A 107 1.63 -10.11 70.80
N ALA A 108 2.01 -11.15 71.52
CA ALA A 108 2.09 -11.17 72.98
C ALA A 108 3.49 -10.80 73.54
N LYS A 109 4.46 -10.46 72.70
CA LYS A 109 5.87 -10.25 73.11
C LYS A 109 6.43 -8.94 72.56
N THR A 110 7.24 -8.24 73.37
CA THR A 110 7.94 -7.01 72.99
C THR A 110 9.42 -7.06 73.41
N GLY A 111 10.23 -6.12 72.92
CA GLY A 111 11.63 -5.94 73.35
C GLY A 111 12.55 -7.13 73.05
N ALA A 112 13.39 -7.53 74.01
CA ALA A 112 14.37 -8.61 73.83
C ALA A 112 13.72 -9.97 73.53
N SER A 113 12.57 -10.28 74.15
CA SER A 113 11.83 -11.53 73.94
C SER A 113 11.27 -11.65 72.51
N TYR A 114 10.90 -10.51 71.91
CA TYR A 114 10.48 -10.43 70.50
C TYR A 114 11.65 -10.69 69.55
N ARG A 115 12.82 -10.09 69.83
CA ARG A 115 14.05 -10.31 69.03
C ARG A 115 14.50 -11.77 69.09
N ASN A 116 14.48 -12.40 70.25
CA ASN A 116 14.83 -13.82 70.39
C ASN A 116 13.87 -14.73 69.61
N LEU A 117 12.58 -14.39 69.55
CA LEU A 117 11.59 -15.15 68.78
C LEU A 117 11.82 -15.02 67.26
N MET A 118 12.39 -13.92 66.78
CA MET A 118 12.72 -13.75 65.35
C MET A 118 13.81 -14.71 64.86
N TYR A 119 14.76 -15.08 65.72
CA TYR A 119 15.84 -16.00 65.39
C TYR A 119 15.49 -17.48 65.63
N THR A 120 14.23 -17.78 65.97
CA THR A 120 13.75 -19.17 66.13
C THR A 120 13.30 -19.72 64.77
N GLU A 121 13.47 -21.03 64.58
CA GLU A 121 13.12 -21.75 63.36
C GLU A 121 12.11 -22.89 63.61
N LEU A 122 11.26 -23.15 62.62
CA LEU A 122 10.41 -24.34 62.54
C LEU A 122 11.13 -25.41 61.71
N LYS A 123 11.22 -26.62 62.25
CA LYS A 123 11.74 -27.79 61.52
C LYS A 123 10.60 -28.57 60.90
N LEU A 124 10.58 -28.65 59.56
CA LEU A 124 9.54 -29.31 58.77
C LEU A 124 10.16 -30.45 57.96
N ALA A 125 9.80 -31.68 58.32
CA ALA A 125 10.23 -32.88 57.61
C ALA A 125 9.40 -33.10 56.34
N LEU A 126 10.07 -33.24 55.19
CA LEU A 126 9.46 -33.53 53.89
C LEU A 126 9.63 -35.01 53.52
N ARG A 127 8.53 -35.66 53.12
CA ARG A 127 8.50 -37.08 52.73
C ARG A 127 8.71 -37.23 51.23
N ARG A 128 9.17 -38.41 50.79
CA ARG A 128 9.41 -38.70 49.37
C ARG A 128 8.20 -38.50 48.47
N GLU A 129 7.05 -38.97 48.91
CA GLU A 129 5.79 -38.88 48.18
C GLU A 129 5.29 -37.45 47.98
N GLU A 130 5.78 -36.50 48.78
CA GLU A 130 5.33 -35.10 48.80
C GLU A 130 6.17 -34.17 47.92
N VAL A 131 7.30 -34.64 47.41
CA VAL A 131 8.19 -33.85 46.55
C VAL A 131 7.96 -34.25 45.10
N VAL A 132 7.97 -33.25 44.20
CA VAL A 132 7.88 -33.48 42.76
C VAL A 132 9.22 -34.03 42.27
N THR A 133 9.18 -35.15 41.57
CA THR A 133 10.39 -35.80 41.04
C THR A 133 10.77 -35.26 39.67
N ILE A 134 12.04 -35.43 39.28
CA ILE A 134 12.53 -35.02 37.95
C ILE A 134 11.76 -35.75 36.83
N ALA A 135 11.47 -37.04 36.99
CA ALA A 135 10.72 -37.82 36.01
C ALA A 135 9.27 -37.31 35.81
N GLU A 136 8.61 -36.88 36.90
CA GLU A 136 7.29 -36.23 36.83
C GLU A 136 7.38 -34.89 36.08
N LEU A 137 8.41 -34.08 36.33
CA LEU A 137 8.64 -32.81 35.63
C LEU A 137 8.95 -32.99 34.14
N GLU A 138 9.78 -33.96 33.77
CA GLU A 138 10.10 -34.26 32.37
C GLU A 138 8.87 -34.74 31.58
N THR A 139 7.98 -35.48 32.25
CA THR A 139 6.70 -35.91 31.66
C THR A 139 5.77 -34.72 31.48
N GLN A 140 5.66 -33.83 32.48
CA GLN A 140 4.87 -32.60 32.35
C GLN A 140 5.40 -31.70 31.24
N ARG A 141 6.73 -31.56 31.11
CA ARG A 141 7.37 -30.79 30.05
C ARG A 141 7.02 -31.33 28.67
N ARG A 142 7.18 -32.63 28.45
CA ARG A 142 6.83 -33.28 27.16
C ARG A 142 5.37 -33.09 26.80
N ASN A 143 4.45 -33.35 27.74
CA ASN A 143 3.02 -33.17 27.49
C ASN A 143 2.66 -31.71 27.18
N ALA A 144 3.33 -30.75 27.82
CA ALA A 144 3.14 -29.32 27.54
C ALA A 144 3.69 -28.94 26.17
N GLU A 145 4.86 -29.44 25.78
CA GLU A 145 5.46 -29.25 24.45
C GLU A 145 4.57 -29.81 23.34
N GLU A 146 4.06 -31.03 23.50
CA GLU A 146 3.14 -31.66 22.54
C GLU A 146 1.86 -30.85 22.37
N LYS A 147 1.26 -30.41 23.48
CA LYS A 147 0.05 -29.57 23.46
C LYS A 147 0.32 -28.20 22.81
N SER A 148 1.46 -27.59 23.11
CA SER A 148 1.86 -26.31 22.51
C SER A 148 2.02 -26.44 21.00
N ASN A 149 2.69 -27.50 20.53
CA ASN A 149 2.89 -27.75 19.12
C ASN A 149 1.57 -28.06 18.38
N ALA A 150 0.64 -28.76 19.02
CA ALA A 150 -0.69 -29.00 18.46
C ALA A 150 -1.48 -27.69 18.29
N LEU A 151 -1.47 -26.83 19.30
CA LEU A 151 -2.14 -25.52 19.24
C LEU A 151 -1.50 -24.58 18.23
N LEU A 152 -0.19 -24.64 18.03
CA LEU A 152 0.51 -23.85 17.02
C LEU A 152 0.00 -24.19 15.60
N LYS A 153 -0.10 -25.50 15.29
CA LYS A 153 -0.63 -25.98 14.00
C LYS A 153 -2.09 -25.60 13.78
N GLU A 154 -2.91 -25.68 14.83
CA GLU A 154 -4.32 -25.28 14.75
C GLU A 154 -4.47 -23.78 14.47
N ASN A 155 -3.65 -22.95 15.11
CA ASN A 155 -3.63 -21.50 14.84
C ASN A 155 -3.21 -21.19 13.40
N GLU A 156 -2.18 -21.85 12.87
CA GLU A 156 -1.74 -21.66 11.47
C GLU A 156 -2.88 -21.98 10.49
N LEU A 157 -3.59 -23.09 10.70
CA LEU A 157 -4.77 -23.49 9.92
C LEU A 157 -5.91 -22.48 10.01
N LEU A 158 -6.20 -21.97 11.21
CA LEU A 158 -7.23 -20.97 11.43
C LEU A 158 -6.88 -19.63 10.77
N THR A 159 -5.62 -19.19 10.86
CA THR A 159 -5.15 -17.97 10.20
C THR A 159 -5.30 -18.06 8.69
N ALA A 160 -4.87 -19.17 8.07
CA ALA A 160 -5.04 -19.38 6.64
C ALA A 160 -6.53 -19.36 6.22
N ARG A 161 -7.41 -19.97 7.03
CA ARG A 161 -8.86 -19.94 6.77
C ARG A 161 -9.46 -18.54 6.91
N CYS A 162 -8.98 -17.75 7.87
CA CYS A 162 -9.40 -16.36 8.04
C CYS A 162 -9.01 -15.50 6.83
N GLU A 163 -7.80 -15.66 6.30
CA GLU A 163 -7.32 -14.96 5.10
C GLU A 163 -8.12 -15.33 3.85
N GLU A 164 -8.46 -16.62 3.69
CA GLU A 164 -9.31 -17.09 2.60
C GLU A 164 -10.72 -16.48 2.68
N LEU A 165 -11.34 -16.52 3.86
CA LEU A 165 -12.68 -15.95 4.07
C LEU A 165 -12.70 -14.44 3.88
N TYR A 166 -11.65 -13.74 4.33
CA TYR A 166 -11.52 -12.31 4.13
C TYR A 166 -11.42 -11.95 2.64
N SER A 167 -10.60 -12.70 1.88
CA SER A 167 -10.47 -12.52 0.43
C SER A 167 -11.81 -12.71 -0.30
N LYS A 168 -12.58 -13.74 0.09
CA LYS A 168 -13.93 -14.00 -0.44
C LYS A 168 -14.91 -12.88 -0.09
N LEU A 169 -14.84 -12.34 1.12
CA LEU A 169 -15.68 -11.22 1.56
C LEU A 169 -15.43 -9.98 0.70
N VAL A 170 -14.15 -9.62 0.49
CA VAL A 170 -13.75 -8.45 -0.32
C VAL A 170 -14.22 -8.58 -1.78
N GLN A 171 -14.10 -9.77 -2.36
CA GLN A 171 -14.61 -10.02 -3.72
C GLN A 171 -16.14 -9.89 -3.77
N SER A 172 -16.85 -10.46 -2.80
CA SER A 172 -18.32 -10.38 -2.74
C SER A 172 -18.81 -8.95 -2.53
N THR A 173 -18.11 -8.12 -1.75
CA THR A 173 -18.48 -6.71 -1.56
C THR A 173 -18.27 -5.90 -2.84
N ALA A 174 -17.15 -6.11 -3.54
CA ALA A 174 -16.88 -5.43 -4.81
C ALA A 174 -17.92 -5.78 -5.89
N ILE A 175 -18.33 -7.06 -5.99
CA ILE A 175 -19.39 -7.48 -6.90
C ILE A 175 -20.72 -6.80 -6.56
N LYS A 176 -21.04 -6.70 -5.26
CA LYS A 176 -22.28 -6.07 -4.80
C LYS A 176 -22.30 -4.57 -5.08
N GLU A 177 -21.20 -3.86 -4.83
CA GLU A 177 -21.06 -2.43 -5.12
C GLU A 177 -21.25 -2.13 -6.61
N LYS A 178 -20.57 -2.90 -7.47
CA LYS A 178 -20.73 -2.78 -8.92
C LYS A 178 -22.19 -3.02 -9.35
N ALA A 179 -22.83 -4.07 -8.84
CA ALA A 179 -24.22 -4.37 -9.16
C ALA A 179 -25.17 -3.24 -8.70
N THR A 180 -24.88 -2.58 -7.58
CA THR A 180 -25.67 -1.42 -7.13
C THR A 180 -25.48 -0.19 -8.01
N GLU A 181 -24.26 0.07 -8.49
CA GLU A 181 -23.98 1.15 -9.44
C GLU A 181 -24.71 0.92 -10.76
N ASP A 182 -24.62 -0.29 -11.32
CA ASP A 182 -25.29 -0.68 -12.56
C ASP A 182 -26.83 -0.51 -12.44
N LEU A 183 -27.40 -0.83 -11.27
CA LEU A 183 -28.83 -0.69 -11.00
C LEU A 183 -29.27 0.79 -10.90
N ILE A 184 -28.45 1.63 -10.28
CA ILE A 184 -28.70 3.09 -10.21
C ILE A 184 -28.67 3.69 -11.61
N GLU A 185 -27.68 3.32 -12.43
CA GLU A 185 -27.57 3.82 -13.81
C GLU A 185 -28.77 3.35 -14.67
N ALA A 186 -29.19 2.09 -14.54
CA ALA A 186 -30.35 1.57 -15.25
C ALA A 186 -31.64 2.29 -14.86
N ASN A 187 -31.85 2.54 -13.57
CA ASN A 187 -33.03 3.29 -13.09
C ASN A 187 -33.04 4.73 -13.60
N ALA A 188 -31.90 5.41 -13.60
CA ALA A 188 -31.79 6.77 -14.15
C ALA A 188 -32.13 6.82 -15.65
N LYS A 189 -31.71 5.81 -16.42
CA LYS A 189 -32.09 5.68 -17.84
C LYS A 189 -33.60 5.48 -18.01
N VAL A 190 -34.21 4.64 -17.18
CA VAL A 190 -35.66 4.39 -17.21
C VAL A 190 -36.43 5.68 -16.90
N GLU A 191 -36.06 6.43 -15.86
CA GLU A 191 -36.69 7.72 -15.54
C GLU A 191 -36.56 8.73 -16.69
N SER A 192 -35.38 8.83 -17.31
CA SER A 192 -35.18 9.67 -18.49
C SER A 192 -36.14 9.29 -19.62
N LEU A 193 -36.26 8.00 -19.93
CA LEU A 193 -37.17 7.50 -20.97
C LEU A 193 -38.63 7.81 -20.65
N PHE A 194 -39.06 7.70 -19.39
CA PHE A 194 -40.40 8.10 -18.97
C PHE A 194 -40.66 9.59 -19.22
N THR A 195 -39.72 10.47 -18.84
CA THR A 195 -39.88 11.91 -19.09
C THR A 195 -39.89 12.25 -20.58
N GLU A 196 -39.14 11.52 -21.40
CA GLU A 196 -39.12 11.72 -22.85
C GLU A 196 -40.43 11.23 -23.50
N ASN A 197 -40.96 10.09 -23.08
CA ASN A 197 -42.27 9.61 -23.49
C ASN A 197 -43.38 10.61 -23.14
N GLU A 198 -43.37 11.19 -21.95
CA GLU A 198 -44.34 12.23 -21.58
C GLU A 198 -44.24 13.46 -22.50
N LYS A 199 -43.03 13.91 -22.82
CA LYS A 199 -42.82 15.02 -23.77
C LYS A 199 -43.33 14.67 -25.17
N LEU A 200 -43.11 13.44 -25.63
CA LEU A 200 -43.61 12.96 -26.92
C LEU A 200 -45.15 12.91 -26.94
N HIS A 201 -45.78 12.41 -25.88
CA HIS A 201 -47.24 12.45 -25.75
C HIS A 201 -47.78 13.88 -25.77
N ALA A 202 -47.15 14.80 -25.05
CA ALA A 202 -47.52 16.22 -25.07
C ALA A 202 -47.34 16.85 -26.47
N TYR A 203 -46.29 16.46 -27.21
CA TYR A 203 -46.04 16.94 -28.57
C TYR A 203 -47.09 16.43 -29.56
N ILE A 204 -47.41 15.13 -29.52
CA ILE A 204 -48.47 14.52 -30.35
C ILE A 204 -49.81 15.21 -30.09
N LYS A 205 -50.13 15.50 -28.82
CA LYS A 205 -51.35 16.22 -28.45
C LYS A 205 -51.43 17.61 -29.09
N LYS A 206 -50.32 18.35 -29.13
CA LYS A 206 -50.23 19.68 -29.77
C LYS A 206 -50.29 19.63 -31.30
N LEU A 207 -49.80 18.56 -31.93
CA LEU A 207 -49.88 18.39 -33.38
C LEU A 207 -51.30 18.12 -33.88
N GLY A 208 -52.21 17.65 -33.01
CA GLY A 208 -53.62 17.41 -33.33
C GLY A 208 -54.51 18.66 -33.25
N GLU A 209 -53.99 19.81 -32.84
CA GLU A 209 -54.73 21.07 -32.81
C GLU A 209 -54.68 21.71 -34.21
N ASN A 210 -55.84 22.04 -34.79
CA ASN A 210 -55.91 22.71 -36.09
C ASN A 210 -55.30 24.12 -36.00
N VAL A 211 -54.05 24.26 -36.43
CA VAL A 211 -53.33 25.55 -36.48
C VAL A 211 -53.35 26.10 -37.91
N ASP A 212 -53.74 27.36 -38.05
CA ASP A 212 -53.64 28.12 -39.30
C ASP A 212 -52.20 28.64 -39.49
N PHE A 213 -51.54 28.24 -40.57
CA PHE A 213 -50.10 28.47 -40.82
C PHE A 213 -49.82 29.75 -41.64
N GLY A 214 -50.58 30.81 -41.41
CA GLY A 214 -50.34 32.11 -42.05
C GLY A 214 -48.99 32.74 -41.66
N ASN A 215 -48.16 33.15 -42.64
CA ASN A 215 -46.96 33.93 -42.36
C ASN A 215 -47.33 35.38 -42.01
N ASN A 216 -47.23 35.73 -40.72
CA ASN A 216 -47.59 37.06 -40.20
C ASN A 216 -46.46 38.11 -40.29
N GLY A 217 -45.32 37.81 -40.96
CA GLY A 217 -44.15 38.69 -41.03
C GLY A 217 -43.68 39.04 -42.44
N LYS A 218 -42.75 40.01 -42.53
CA LYS A 218 -42.18 40.48 -43.82
C LYS A 218 -41.56 39.34 -44.64
N PRO A 219 -41.74 39.31 -45.96
CA PRO A 219 -41.14 38.31 -46.85
C PRO A 219 -39.59 38.40 -46.88
N ILE A 220 -38.95 37.34 -47.38
CA ILE A 220 -37.49 37.17 -47.31
C ILE A 220 -36.69 38.22 -48.09
N ASN A 221 -37.27 38.77 -49.15
CA ASN A 221 -36.71 39.85 -49.98
C ASN A 221 -36.76 41.23 -49.30
N GLU A 222 -37.57 41.41 -48.25
CA GLU A 222 -37.74 42.69 -47.55
C GLU A 222 -36.88 42.82 -46.27
N VAL A 223 -36.04 41.84 -45.97
CA VAL A 223 -35.21 41.82 -44.77
C VAL A 223 -33.72 41.79 -45.11
N GLY A 224 -32.87 42.43 -44.30
CA GLY A 224 -31.42 42.45 -44.52
C GLY A 224 -30.74 41.10 -44.35
N GLU A 225 -29.53 40.93 -44.89
CA GLU A 225 -28.83 39.64 -45.02
C GLU A 225 -28.79 38.80 -43.74
N ARG A 226 -28.46 39.41 -42.59
CA ARG A 226 -28.40 38.68 -41.31
C ARG A 226 -29.75 38.04 -40.96
N HIS A 227 -30.84 38.74 -41.24
CA HIS A 227 -32.18 38.28 -40.97
C HIS A 227 -32.64 37.25 -42.01
N GLN A 228 -32.21 37.38 -43.28
CA GLN A 228 -32.40 36.36 -44.32
C GLN A 228 -31.75 35.03 -43.93
N ARG A 229 -30.48 35.07 -43.49
CA ARG A 229 -29.75 33.88 -43.00
C ARG A 229 -30.48 33.22 -41.83
N ARG A 230 -31.02 34.02 -40.90
CA ARG A 230 -31.82 33.49 -39.78
C ARG A 230 -33.09 32.79 -40.25
N LYS A 231 -33.86 33.43 -41.14
CA LYS A 231 -35.09 32.86 -41.71
C LYS A 231 -34.82 31.58 -42.51
N LEU A 232 -33.76 31.55 -43.32
CA LEU A 232 -33.35 30.35 -44.06
C LEU A 232 -32.88 29.22 -43.13
N LYS A 233 -32.18 29.54 -42.03
CA LYS A 233 -31.76 28.55 -41.02
C LYS A 233 -32.95 27.97 -40.25
N GLU A 234 -33.94 28.80 -39.94
CA GLU A 234 -35.20 28.37 -39.33
C GLU A 234 -36.01 27.48 -40.29
N LEU A 235 -36.14 27.91 -41.55
CA LEU A 235 -36.76 27.11 -42.61
C LEU A 235 -36.03 25.77 -42.79
N LYS A 236 -34.68 25.78 -42.74
CA LYS A 236 -33.86 24.57 -42.83
C LYS A 236 -34.21 23.56 -41.73
N THR A 237 -34.28 24.04 -40.50
CA THR A 237 -34.66 23.26 -39.31
C THR A 237 -36.09 22.73 -39.41
N ASN A 238 -37.03 23.53 -39.92
CA ASN A 238 -38.43 23.14 -40.03
C ASN A 238 -38.64 22.06 -41.09
N VAL A 239 -37.90 22.13 -42.20
CA VAL A 239 -37.91 21.10 -43.24
C VAL A 239 -37.33 19.78 -42.72
N GLU A 240 -36.22 19.82 -41.97
CA GLU A 240 -35.68 18.62 -41.27
C GLU A 240 -36.72 17.99 -40.35
N LYS A 241 -37.43 18.81 -39.57
CA LYS A 241 -38.50 18.33 -38.67
C LYS A 241 -39.71 17.81 -39.41
N ALA A 242 -40.11 18.41 -40.53
CA ALA A 242 -41.29 17.99 -41.28
C ALA A 242 -41.04 16.70 -42.08
N LEU A 243 -39.82 16.53 -42.60
CA LEU A 243 -39.42 15.37 -43.41
C LEU A 243 -38.67 14.30 -42.60
N TRP A 244 -38.64 14.41 -41.27
CA TRP A 244 -37.92 13.47 -40.39
C TRP A 244 -38.31 12.00 -40.64
N PHE A 245 -39.60 11.77 -40.96
CA PHE A 245 -40.14 10.44 -41.20
C PHE A 245 -39.61 9.79 -42.49
N THR A 246 -39.05 10.56 -43.43
CA THR A 246 -38.60 10.01 -44.72
C THR A 246 -37.46 9.00 -44.57
N GLU A 247 -36.65 9.13 -43.50
CA GLU A 247 -35.61 8.16 -43.16
C GLU A 247 -36.19 6.78 -42.82
N THR A 248 -37.42 6.68 -42.29
CA THR A 248 -38.06 5.37 -41.99
C THR A 248 -38.47 4.61 -43.25
N PHE A 249 -38.62 5.33 -44.37
CA PHE A 249 -38.84 4.75 -45.70
C PHE A 249 -37.51 4.53 -46.46
N GLY A 250 -36.36 4.71 -45.80
CA GLY A 250 -35.04 4.56 -46.42
C GLY A 250 -34.63 5.71 -47.33
N LEU A 251 -35.31 6.86 -47.26
CA LEU A 251 -35.02 8.04 -48.09
C LEU A 251 -34.23 9.07 -47.27
N SER A 252 -33.15 9.60 -47.84
CA SER A 252 -32.34 10.66 -47.22
C SER A 252 -32.59 12.01 -47.90
N LEU A 253 -32.87 13.04 -47.11
CA LEU A 253 -33.02 14.41 -47.62
C LEU A 253 -31.68 14.94 -48.13
N ASN A 254 -31.58 15.18 -49.44
CA ASN A 254 -30.37 15.75 -50.05
C ASN A 254 -30.44 17.29 -50.09
N SER A 255 -31.45 17.85 -50.76
CA SER A 255 -31.68 19.30 -50.79
C SER A 255 -33.15 19.63 -50.98
N VAL A 256 -33.55 20.83 -50.58
CA VAL A 256 -34.90 21.37 -50.81
C VAL A 256 -34.78 22.76 -51.43
N THR A 257 -35.53 23.01 -52.50
CA THR A 257 -35.51 24.27 -53.22
C THR A 257 -36.86 24.98 -53.11
N PHE A 258 -36.84 26.24 -52.68
CA PHE A 258 -38.02 27.09 -52.54
C PHE A 258 -38.00 28.21 -53.57
N SER A 259 -39.14 28.46 -54.22
CA SER A 259 -39.37 29.63 -55.07
C SER A 259 -40.01 30.75 -54.26
N GLY A 260 -39.38 31.92 -54.21
CA GLY A 260 -40.02 33.14 -53.67
C GLY A 260 -41.12 33.65 -54.60
N LYS A 261 -42.10 34.39 -54.07
CA LYS A 261 -43.21 34.95 -54.86
C LYS A 261 -42.74 35.89 -55.99
N ASP A 262 -41.61 36.57 -55.83
CA ASP A 262 -40.99 37.47 -56.83
C ASP A 262 -39.45 37.50 -56.75
N GLY A 263 -38.79 36.36 -56.51
CA GLY A 263 -37.34 36.35 -56.21
C GLY A 263 -36.57 35.08 -56.59
N PRO A 264 -35.24 35.04 -56.34
CA PRO A 264 -34.38 33.92 -56.66
C PRO A 264 -34.78 32.64 -55.92
N LYS A 265 -34.49 31.49 -56.53
CA LYS A 265 -34.67 30.18 -55.88
C LYS A 265 -33.69 30.06 -54.71
N HIS A 266 -34.17 29.60 -53.56
CA HIS A 266 -33.35 29.31 -52.38
C HIS A 266 -33.23 27.81 -52.19
N THR A 267 -32.02 27.28 -52.32
CA THR A 267 -31.71 25.86 -52.10
C THR A 267 -31.08 25.65 -50.73
N LEU A 268 -31.64 24.75 -49.93
CA LEU A 268 -31.12 24.31 -48.65
C LEU A 268 -30.48 22.93 -48.85
N SER A 269 -29.17 22.82 -48.62
CA SER A 269 -28.44 21.54 -48.69
C SER A 269 -28.38 20.85 -47.33
N TYR A 270 -28.62 19.54 -47.32
CA TYR A 270 -28.63 18.64 -46.17
C TYR A 270 -27.63 17.50 -46.30
N GLU A 271 -26.78 17.53 -47.34
CA GLU A 271 -25.68 16.59 -47.45
C GLU A 271 -24.83 16.64 -46.17
N LYS A 272 -24.89 15.56 -45.39
CA LYS A 272 -23.95 15.31 -44.31
C LYS A 272 -22.61 15.17 -44.99
N SER A 273 -21.83 16.24 -45.07
CA SER A 273 -20.40 16.12 -45.39
C SER A 273 -19.86 15.02 -44.49
N ALA A 274 -19.45 13.90 -45.09
CA ALA A 274 -18.90 12.80 -44.34
C ALA A 274 -17.77 13.38 -43.50
N LYS A 275 -17.95 13.42 -42.17
CA LYS A 275 -16.90 13.87 -41.27
C LYS A 275 -15.75 12.90 -41.46
N LYS A 276 -14.74 13.30 -42.25
CA LYS A 276 -13.56 12.49 -42.49
C LYS A 276 -12.96 12.13 -41.14
N SER A 277 -12.77 10.85 -40.87
CA SER A 277 -12.02 10.41 -39.70
C SER A 277 -10.54 10.64 -39.94
N PHE A 278 -9.77 10.89 -38.88
CA PHE A 278 -8.30 10.95 -38.96
C PHE A 278 -7.69 9.73 -39.68
N LYS A 279 -8.29 8.55 -39.49
CA LYS A 279 -7.84 7.30 -40.11
C LYS A 279 -8.01 7.27 -41.63
N ASP A 280 -9.00 8.01 -42.14
CA ASP A 280 -9.38 8.03 -43.55
C ASP A 280 -8.63 9.12 -44.34
N LEU A 281 -7.74 9.87 -43.67
CA LEU A 281 -6.93 10.92 -44.28
C LEU A 281 -5.71 10.35 -45.00
N SER A 282 -5.23 11.08 -46.01
CA SER A 282 -3.93 10.82 -46.64
C SER A 282 -2.77 11.01 -45.65
N GLU A 283 -1.61 10.39 -45.92
CA GLU A 283 -0.44 10.53 -45.05
C GLU A 283 0.05 11.99 -44.99
N GLU A 284 -0.05 12.74 -46.09
CA GLU A 284 0.30 14.16 -46.13
C GLU A 284 -0.62 15.00 -45.23
N GLU A 285 -1.92 14.70 -45.19
CA GLU A 285 -2.88 15.35 -44.29
C GLU A 285 -2.63 14.99 -42.82
N LYS A 286 -2.28 13.73 -42.55
CA LYS A 286 -1.90 13.29 -41.20
C LYS A 286 -0.64 13.99 -40.72
N ASP A 287 0.37 14.17 -41.58
CA ASP A 287 1.61 14.86 -41.22
C ASP A 287 1.41 16.36 -40.99
N LYS A 288 0.50 17.00 -41.75
CA LYS A 288 0.06 18.37 -41.45
C LYS A 288 -0.62 18.44 -40.08
N LEU A 289 -1.51 17.49 -39.75
CA LEU A 289 -2.16 17.44 -38.44
C LEU A 289 -1.15 17.24 -37.29
N LYS A 290 -0.18 16.32 -37.45
CA LYS A 290 0.91 16.12 -36.49
C LYS A 290 1.73 17.40 -36.30
N SER A 291 2.02 18.12 -37.38
CA SER A 291 2.76 19.39 -37.34
C SER A 291 1.99 20.48 -36.59
N VAL A 292 0.67 20.59 -36.84
CA VAL A 292 -0.19 21.52 -36.09
C VAL A 292 -0.24 21.13 -34.62
N LEU A 293 -0.45 19.85 -34.31
CA LEU A 293 -0.45 19.34 -32.93
C LEU A 293 0.87 19.66 -32.21
N PHE A 294 2.02 19.45 -32.86
CA PHE A 294 3.32 19.82 -32.32
C PHE A 294 3.43 21.32 -32.00
N ILE A 295 2.90 22.19 -32.86
CA ILE A 295 2.86 23.63 -32.60
C ILE A 295 1.97 23.93 -31.39
N LEU A 296 0.79 23.32 -31.28
CA LEU A 296 -0.10 23.51 -30.14
C LEU A 296 0.59 23.14 -28.83
N ASP A 297 1.27 22.00 -28.78
CA ASP A 297 1.98 21.54 -27.59
C ASP A 297 3.20 22.43 -27.28
N LYS A 298 3.96 22.84 -28.31
CA LYS A 298 5.12 23.72 -28.16
C LYS A 298 4.77 25.10 -27.59
N PHE A 299 3.59 25.61 -27.92
CA PHE A 299 3.10 26.92 -27.45
C PHE A 299 2.04 26.80 -26.34
N CYS A 300 1.82 25.61 -25.78
CA CYS A 300 0.85 25.35 -24.70
C CYS A 300 -0.58 25.84 -25.03
N ILE A 301 -1.02 25.68 -26.28
CA ILE A 301 -2.36 26.10 -26.73
C ILE A 301 -3.38 25.03 -26.34
N GLY A 302 -4.31 25.39 -25.46
CA GLY A 302 -5.37 24.48 -25.01
C GLY A 302 -6.39 24.16 -26.12
N ASP A 303 -7.05 23.00 -26.01
CA ASP A 303 -8.01 22.53 -27.01
C ASP A 303 -9.17 23.52 -27.24
N ALA A 304 -9.63 24.20 -26.18
CA ALA A 304 -10.66 25.23 -26.29
C ALA A 304 -10.17 26.46 -27.05
N ALA A 305 -8.94 26.92 -26.78
CA ALA A 305 -8.35 28.06 -27.48
C ALA A 305 -8.15 27.74 -28.97
N TYR A 306 -7.69 26.53 -29.29
CA TYR A 306 -7.58 26.07 -30.67
C TYR A 306 -8.95 25.96 -31.35
N HIS A 307 -9.96 25.46 -30.65
CA HIS A 307 -11.32 25.39 -31.19
C HIS A 307 -11.84 26.77 -31.59
N GLU A 308 -11.74 27.77 -30.71
CA GLU A 308 -12.14 29.14 -31.01
C GLU A 308 -11.35 29.72 -32.19
N LEU A 309 -10.04 29.45 -32.27
CA LEU A 309 -9.21 29.89 -33.40
C LEU A 309 -9.73 29.36 -34.74
N THR A 310 -10.16 28.09 -34.79
CA THR A 310 -10.73 27.48 -36.01
C THR A 310 -12.13 28.00 -36.39
N MET A 311 -12.78 28.76 -35.50
CA MET A 311 -14.09 29.38 -35.76
C MET A 311 -13.97 30.81 -36.30
N CYS A 312 -12.78 31.42 -36.21
CA CYS A 312 -12.52 32.75 -36.77
C CYS A 312 -12.28 32.69 -38.28
N THR A 313 -12.52 33.81 -38.98
CA THR A 313 -12.26 33.95 -40.42
C THR A 313 -10.79 33.73 -40.79
N GLY A 314 -9.85 34.03 -39.88
CA GLY A 314 -8.42 33.75 -40.06
C GLY A 314 -8.02 32.29 -39.82
N GLY A 315 -8.95 31.43 -39.43
CA GLY A 315 -8.72 30.01 -39.11
C GLY A 315 -9.49 29.04 -40.02
N GLU A 316 -10.03 29.51 -41.15
CA GLU A 316 -10.83 28.68 -42.07
C GLU A 316 -10.02 27.52 -42.67
N ASP A 317 -8.72 27.73 -42.90
CA ASP A 317 -7.80 26.72 -43.43
C ASP A 317 -7.19 25.81 -42.35
N LEU A 318 -7.47 26.07 -41.07
CA LEU A 318 -6.94 25.25 -39.98
C LEU A 318 -7.74 23.95 -39.83
N PRO A 319 -7.06 22.83 -39.52
CA PRO A 319 -7.75 21.58 -39.26
C PRO A 319 -8.73 21.68 -38.09
N ARG A 320 -9.91 21.08 -38.24
CA ARG A 320 -10.94 21.12 -37.19
C ARG A 320 -10.46 20.44 -35.90
N SER A 321 -10.85 20.99 -34.75
CA SER A 321 -10.42 20.51 -33.42
C SER A 321 -10.66 19.01 -33.18
N TYR A 322 -11.71 18.42 -33.76
CA TYR A 322 -11.97 16.99 -33.64
C TYR A 322 -10.90 16.11 -34.33
N LEU A 323 -10.28 16.59 -35.41
CA LEU A 323 -9.19 15.87 -36.09
C LEU A 323 -7.91 15.90 -35.27
N ILE A 324 -7.61 17.05 -34.65
CA ILE A 324 -6.47 17.17 -33.71
C ILE A 324 -6.67 16.23 -32.52
N LYS A 325 -7.89 16.16 -31.98
CA LYS A 325 -8.22 15.24 -30.88
C LYS A 325 -8.03 13.77 -31.30
N GLN A 326 -8.53 13.39 -32.47
CA GLN A 326 -8.33 12.03 -32.99
C GLN A 326 -6.85 11.71 -33.25
N CYS A 327 -6.07 12.67 -33.74
CA CYS A 327 -4.62 12.53 -33.89
C CYS A 327 -3.94 12.31 -32.54
N LYS A 328 -4.29 13.08 -31.49
CA LYS A 328 -3.79 12.88 -30.12
C LYS A 328 -4.13 11.49 -29.60
N ASP A 329 -5.38 11.07 -29.74
CA ASP A 329 -5.84 9.75 -29.29
C ASP A 329 -5.11 8.60 -30.02
N ASP A 330 -4.77 8.79 -31.29
CA ASP A 330 -4.02 7.80 -32.06
C ASP A 330 -2.56 7.71 -31.61
N LEU A 331 -1.90 8.86 -31.37
CA LEU A 331 -0.54 8.90 -30.83
C LEU A 331 -0.48 8.28 -29.43
N ASN A 332 -1.48 8.51 -28.58
CA ASN A 332 -1.55 7.93 -27.24
C ASN A 332 -1.58 6.39 -27.26
N LYS A 333 -2.10 5.75 -28.31
CA LYS A 333 -2.09 4.28 -28.43
C LYS A 333 -0.69 3.71 -28.62
N MET A 334 0.25 4.52 -29.12
CA MET A 334 1.65 4.09 -29.27
C MET A 334 2.36 4.00 -27.93
N CYS A 335 1.85 4.66 -26.88
CA CYS A 335 2.45 4.70 -25.57
C CYS A 335 1.68 3.79 -24.60
N HIS A 336 2.29 2.68 -24.20
CA HIS A 336 1.66 1.75 -23.26
C HIS A 336 1.93 2.18 -21.80
N ILE A 337 0.99 2.97 -21.26
CA ILE A 337 1.03 3.39 -19.86
C ILE A 337 0.25 2.40 -19.00
N THR A 338 0.91 1.87 -17.97
CA THR A 338 0.31 0.98 -16.98
C THR A 338 0.29 1.61 -15.60
N ARG A 339 -0.57 1.11 -14.72
CA ARG A 339 -0.59 1.55 -13.32
C ARG A 339 0.66 1.03 -12.60
N THR A 340 1.28 1.86 -11.78
CA THR A 340 2.37 1.41 -10.90
C THR A 340 1.86 0.36 -9.89
N PRO A 341 2.71 -0.59 -9.47
CA PRO A 341 2.38 -1.48 -8.36
C PRO A 341 2.10 -0.69 -7.06
N GLY A 342 1.57 -1.38 -6.05
CA GLY A 342 1.27 -0.77 -4.74
C GLY A 342 -0.04 0.00 -4.67
N ALA A 343 -0.29 0.61 -3.51
CA ALA A 343 -1.57 1.26 -3.19
C ALA A 343 -1.68 2.69 -3.75
N ALA A 344 -0.55 3.37 -3.97
CA ALA A 344 -0.54 4.75 -4.42
C ALA A 344 -1.04 4.89 -5.87
N ALA A 345 -1.62 6.05 -6.18
CA ALA A 345 -1.97 6.39 -7.55
C ALA A 345 -0.70 6.75 -8.32
N GLY A 346 -0.40 6.01 -9.38
CA GLY A 346 0.76 6.24 -10.22
C GLY A 346 0.65 5.56 -11.57
N ALA A 347 1.53 5.95 -12.46
CA ALA A 347 1.62 5.49 -13.84
C ALA A 347 3.07 5.19 -14.19
N GLN A 348 3.31 4.15 -14.97
CA GLN A 348 4.62 3.74 -15.44
C GLN A 348 4.58 3.24 -16.88
N LEU A 349 5.69 3.43 -17.57
CA LEU A 349 6.03 2.80 -18.84
C LEU A 349 6.82 1.52 -18.58
N ASP A 350 6.94 0.68 -19.61
CA ASP A 350 7.89 -0.41 -19.60
C ASP A 350 9.30 0.15 -19.83
N PHE A 351 10.20 -0.04 -18.86
CA PHE A 351 11.54 0.55 -18.92
C PHE A 351 12.37 -0.02 -20.07
N ASP A 352 12.28 -1.32 -20.34
CA ASP A 352 13.06 -1.98 -21.39
C ASP A 352 12.64 -1.49 -22.77
N ALA A 353 11.32 -1.42 -23.02
CA ALA A 353 10.77 -0.93 -24.28
C ALA A 353 11.06 0.57 -24.50
N GLU A 354 10.95 1.40 -23.45
CA GLU A 354 11.25 2.82 -23.56
C GLU A 354 12.75 3.07 -23.80
N LEU A 355 13.62 2.33 -23.12
CA LEU A 355 15.06 2.40 -23.34
C LEU A 355 15.43 2.00 -24.78
N GLU A 356 14.86 0.90 -25.28
CA GLU A 356 15.06 0.46 -26.66
C GLU A 356 14.60 1.52 -27.67
N SER A 357 13.42 2.11 -27.45
CA SER A 357 12.86 3.18 -28.28
C SER A 357 13.75 4.42 -28.33
N VAL A 358 14.23 4.89 -27.16
CA VAL A 358 15.12 6.05 -27.05
C VAL A 358 16.46 5.79 -27.73
N LEU A 359 17.04 4.61 -27.53
CA LEU A 359 18.33 4.27 -28.15
C LEU A 359 18.20 4.13 -29.67
N LYS A 360 17.14 3.47 -30.18
CA LYS A 360 16.84 3.43 -31.62
C LYS A 360 16.75 4.83 -32.22
N LYS A 361 16.05 5.73 -31.55
CA LYS A 361 15.92 7.13 -31.97
C LYS A 361 17.29 7.83 -32.02
N GLN A 362 18.14 7.63 -31.01
CA GLN A 362 19.48 8.24 -30.98
C GLN A 362 20.42 7.68 -32.06
N ILE A 363 20.36 6.38 -32.33
CA ILE A 363 21.10 5.74 -33.43
C ILE A 363 20.63 6.31 -34.78
N HIS A 364 19.31 6.40 -35.00
CA HIS A 364 18.76 6.95 -36.23
C HIS A 364 19.15 8.42 -36.46
N LEU A 365 19.22 9.21 -35.38
CA LEU A 365 19.69 10.59 -35.40
C LEU A 365 21.22 10.70 -35.47
N LYS A 366 21.95 9.59 -35.57
CA LYS A 366 23.43 9.51 -35.58
C LYS A 366 24.09 10.16 -34.36
N LYS A 367 23.38 10.17 -33.23
CA LYS A 367 23.89 10.61 -31.92
C LYS A 367 24.68 9.50 -31.22
N ILE A 368 24.37 8.25 -31.57
CA ILE A 368 25.13 7.07 -31.15
C ILE A 368 25.58 6.38 -32.43
N ASP A 369 26.89 6.17 -32.55
CA ASP A 369 27.46 5.35 -33.62
C ASP A 369 27.54 3.90 -33.14
N ILE A 370 26.67 3.05 -33.68
CA ILE A 370 26.60 1.63 -33.31
C ILE A 370 27.76 0.79 -33.88
N ASP A 371 28.49 1.34 -34.85
CA ASP A 371 29.64 0.66 -35.46
C ASP A 371 30.97 1.02 -34.78
N ASP A 372 30.94 1.91 -33.78
CA ASP A 372 32.09 2.23 -32.94
C ASP A 372 32.47 1.02 -32.05
N PRO A 373 33.67 0.43 -32.21
CA PRO A 373 34.10 -0.73 -31.43
C PRO A 373 34.29 -0.43 -29.94
N ASP A 374 34.47 0.84 -29.57
CA ASP A 374 34.61 1.28 -28.18
C ASP A 374 33.29 1.79 -27.59
N LEU A 375 32.17 1.61 -28.32
CA LEU A 375 30.85 2.07 -27.88
C LEU A 375 30.46 1.45 -26.54
N LYS A 376 30.28 2.32 -25.55
CA LYS A 376 29.65 1.96 -24.28
C LYS A 376 28.61 3.00 -23.90
N VAL A 377 27.33 2.61 -23.91
CA VAL A 377 26.23 3.53 -23.64
C VAL A 377 26.04 3.70 -22.13
N LYS A 378 26.20 4.91 -21.64
CA LYS A 378 26.03 5.28 -20.24
C LYS A 378 24.61 5.78 -20.02
N ILE A 379 23.88 5.15 -19.11
CA ILE A 379 22.49 5.47 -18.78
C ILE A 379 22.46 5.95 -17.33
N LYS A 380 21.87 7.11 -17.08
CA LYS A 380 21.62 7.59 -15.72
C LYS A 380 20.15 7.39 -15.40
N ILE A 381 19.84 6.66 -14.34
CA ILE A 381 18.52 6.62 -13.72
C ILE A 381 18.47 7.70 -12.65
N SER A 382 17.41 8.50 -12.62
CA SER A 382 17.20 9.52 -11.61
C SER A 382 15.78 9.57 -11.11
N GLY A 383 15.60 10.07 -9.90
CA GLY A 383 14.28 10.45 -9.40
C GLY A 383 14.31 11.73 -8.58
N ASP A 384 13.15 12.35 -8.48
CA ASP A 384 12.92 13.56 -7.71
C ASP A 384 11.47 13.64 -7.24
N GLY A 385 11.27 14.11 -6.01
CA GLY A 385 9.99 14.39 -5.39
C GLY A 385 9.65 15.88 -5.42
N ALA A 386 8.65 16.25 -6.23
CA ALA A 386 8.23 17.64 -6.38
C ALA A 386 6.79 17.88 -5.89
N LYS A 387 6.61 19.00 -5.19
CA LYS A 387 5.29 19.49 -4.77
C LYS A 387 4.63 20.25 -5.93
N MET A 388 3.63 19.64 -6.57
CA MET A 388 2.94 20.21 -7.75
C MET A 388 1.75 21.11 -7.38
N SER A 389 1.13 20.89 -6.21
CA SER A 389 0.06 21.76 -5.70
C SER A 389 0.17 21.91 -4.19
N ARG A 390 -0.72 22.71 -3.57
CA ARG A 390 -0.75 22.87 -2.10
C ARG A 390 -0.91 21.53 -1.36
N LEU A 391 -1.57 20.54 -1.98
CA LEU A 391 -1.95 19.27 -1.38
C LEU A 391 -1.35 18.03 -2.07
N THR A 392 -0.73 18.18 -3.25
CA THR A 392 -0.24 17.04 -4.03
C THR A 392 1.24 17.14 -4.30
N SER A 393 1.96 16.10 -3.91
CA SER A 393 3.35 15.87 -4.28
C SER A 393 3.42 14.64 -5.17
N PHE A 394 4.35 14.66 -6.10
CA PHE A 394 4.61 13.56 -7.01
C PHE A 394 6.08 13.22 -6.97
N ILE A 395 6.38 11.94 -7.15
CA ILE A 395 7.74 11.45 -7.31
C ILE A 395 7.83 10.90 -8.73
N THR A 396 8.83 11.36 -9.47
CA THR A 396 9.05 10.95 -10.86
C THR A 396 10.37 10.19 -10.94
N ILE A 397 10.38 9.06 -11.65
CA ILE A 397 11.59 8.35 -12.07
C ILE A 397 11.78 8.60 -13.57
N SER A 398 12.99 8.96 -13.94
CA SER A 398 13.40 9.21 -15.32
C SER A 398 14.77 8.59 -15.60
N PHE A 399 15.10 8.44 -16.87
CA PHE A 399 16.46 8.13 -17.30
C PHE A 399 16.95 9.06 -18.40
N SER A 400 18.27 9.18 -18.48
CA SER A 400 18.96 9.97 -19.49
C SER A 400 20.12 9.17 -20.07
N VAL A 401 20.35 9.28 -21.37
CA VAL A 401 21.51 8.68 -22.03
C VAL A 401 22.64 9.71 -22.08
N LEU A 402 23.78 9.38 -21.49
CA LEU A 402 24.88 10.32 -21.25
C LEU A 402 25.92 10.37 -22.38
N ASN A 403 25.76 9.59 -23.46
CA ASN A 403 26.69 9.62 -24.59
C ASN A 403 26.51 10.85 -25.49
N ASN A 404 25.46 11.64 -25.25
CA ASN A 404 25.15 12.82 -26.04
C ASN A 404 25.21 14.09 -25.19
N ASP A 405 26.28 14.88 -25.39
CA ASP A 405 26.55 16.11 -24.63
C ASP A 405 25.51 17.22 -24.85
N GLU A 406 24.83 17.26 -26.01
CA GLU A 406 23.89 18.34 -26.33
C GLU A 406 22.59 18.31 -25.52
N ASP A 407 22.08 17.10 -25.25
CA ASP A 407 20.78 16.92 -24.56
C ASP A 407 20.95 16.64 -23.05
N LEU A 408 22.18 16.37 -22.61
CA LEU A 408 22.54 15.96 -21.25
C LEU A 408 22.10 16.93 -20.15
N MET A 409 22.19 18.24 -20.44
CA MET A 409 21.80 19.32 -19.50
C MET A 409 20.41 19.89 -19.80
N SER A 410 19.72 19.35 -20.80
CA SER A 410 18.38 19.79 -21.20
C SER A 410 17.30 18.90 -20.59
N SER A 411 16.14 19.48 -20.29
CA SER A 411 14.95 18.69 -19.95
C SER A 411 14.54 17.71 -21.05
N LYS A 412 14.95 17.97 -22.31
CA LYS A 412 14.70 17.08 -23.46
C LYS A 412 15.43 15.75 -23.39
N GLY A 413 16.55 15.68 -22.66
CA GLY A 413 17.32 14.45 -22.48
C GLY A 413 16.78 13.52 -21.39
N ASN A 414 15.81 13.99 -20.59
CA ASN A 414 15.24 13.23 -19.48
C ASN A 414 13.95 12.53 -19.93
N ASN A 415 13.99 11.20 -19.97
CA ASN A 415 12.87 10.36 -20.36
C ASN A 415 12.18 9.86 -19.09
N ALA A 416 11.01 10.42 -18.77
CA ALA A 416 10.23 10.01 -17.60
C ALA A 416 9.62 8.63 -17.84
N VAL A 417 9.83 7.71 -16.90
CA VAL A 417 9.38 6.32 -17.01
C VAL A 417 8.27 6.00 -16.01
N ALA A 418 8.27 6.67 -14.86
CA ALA A 418 7.25 6.44 -13.86
C ALA A 418 6.97 7.69 -13.03
N VAL A 419 5.73 7.83 -12.58
CA VAL A 419 5.28 8.89 -11.69
C VAL A 419 4.30 8.34 -10.67
N ILE A 420 4.49 8.68 -9.40
CA ILE A 420 3.57 8.28 -8.31
C ILE A 420 3.18 9.49 -7.49
N LYS A 421 1.94 9.51 -7.02
CA LYS A 421 1.42 10.50 -6.10
C LYS A 421 1.84 10.15 -4.68
N GLY A 422 2.56 11.04 -4.02
CA GLY A 422 2.98 10.85 -2.63
C GLY A 422 4.20 11.69 -2.25
N HIS A 423 4.63 11.50 -1.01
CA HIS A 423 5.89 12.06 -0.50
C HIS A 423 6.98 11.00 -0.56
N GLU A 424 8.23 11.45 -0.73
CA GLU A 424 9.39 10.56 -0.78
C GLU A 424 9.53 9.80 0.54
N MET A 425 9.11 8.53 0.51
CA MET A 425 9.18 7.58 1.62
C MET A 425 9.69 6.26 1.05
N TYR A 426 10.58 5.59 1.77
CA TYR A 426 11.22 4.37 1.30
C TYR A 426 10.20 3.29 0.93
N GLU A 427 9.21 3.04 1.80
CA GLU A 427 8.20 2.00 1.58
C GLU A 427 7.34 2.30 0.34
N LEU A 428 7.08 3.58 0.08
CA LEU A 428 6.34 4.01 -1.09
C LEU A 428 7.14 3.75 -2.38
N LEU A 429 8.42 4.09 -2.40
CA LEU A 429 9.32 3.84 -3.53
C LEU A 429 9.49 2.34 -3.78
N GLN A 430 9.80 1.58 -2.72
CA GLN A 430 10.03 0.14 -2.79
C GLN A 430 8.80 -0.60 -3.35
N SER A 431 7.60 -0.26 -2.87
CA SER A 431 6.37 -0.90 -3.35
C SER A 431 5.98 -0.41 -4.74
N SER A 432 5.99 0.90 -4.98
CA SER A 432 5.39 1.49 -6.18
C SER A 432 6.30 1.51 -7.41
N PHE A 433 7.62 1.44 -7.24
CA PHE A 433 8.58 1.34 -8.35
C PHE A 433 9.24 -0.04 -8.46
N SER A 434 8.75 -1.04 -7.72
CA SER A 434 9.29 -2.41 -7.72
C SER A 434 9.47 -3.00 -9.13
N THR A 435 8.49 -2.79 -10.02
CA THR A 435 8.59 -3.26 -11.42
C THR A 435 9.72 -2.57 -12.17
N ILE A 436 9.85 -1.24 -12.05
CA ILE A 436 10.89 -0.45 -12.70
C ILE A 436 12.27 -0.85 -12.17
N PHE A 437 12.44 -0.94 -10.86
CA PHE A 437 13.71 -1.33 -10.25
C PHE A 437 14.12 -2.74 -10.69
N ARG A 438 13.17 -3.67 -10.81
CA ARG A 438 13.45 -5.00 -11.36
C ARG A 438 13.93 -4.95 -12.81
N GLN A 439 13.32 -4.13 -13.66
CA GLN A 439 13.75 -3.97 -15.06
C GLN A 439 15.14 -3.33 -15.15
N VAL A 440 15.38 -2.25 -14.40
CA VAL A 440 16.69 -1.59 -14.32
C VAL A 440 17.77 -2.59 -13.85
N ASN A 441 17.51 -3.36 -12.79
CA ASN A 441 18.44 -4.38 -12.31
C ASN A 441 18.68 -5.49 -13.34
N HIS A 442 17.66 -5.86 -14.12
CA HIS A 442 17.84 -6.81 -15.21
C HIS A 442 18.78 -6.29 -16.30
N VAL A 443 18.64 -5.00 -16.67
CA VAL A 443 19.56 -4.34 -17.61
C VAL A 443 20.98 -4.25 -17.04
N ILE A 444 21.13 -3.94 -15.75
CA ILE A 444 22.44 -3.95 -15.05
C ILE A 444 23.07 -5.34 -15.10
N ASP A 445 22.32 -6.39 -14.73
CA ASP A 445 22.81 -7.76 -14.69
C ASP A 445 23.18 -8.28 -16.10
N LYS A 446 22.44 -7.86 -17.14
CA LYS A 446 22.72 -8.22 -18.54
C LYS A 446 23.91 -7.44 -19.11
N GLY A 447 24.09 -6.19 -18.70
CA GLY A 447 25.17 -5.29 -19.15
C GLY A 447 25.09 -4.88 -20.64
N LYS A 448 24.01 -5.23 -21.34
CA LYS A 448 23.80 -4.94 -22.76
C LYS A 448 22.32 -4.90 -23.15
N VAL A 449 22.00 -4.12 -24.19
CA VAL A 449 20.64 -4.00 -24.76
C VAL A 449 20.70 -4.40 -26.24
N SER A 450 19.74 -5.21 -26.68
CA SER A 450 19.71 -5.74 -28.06
C SER A 450 18.86 -4.82 -28.93
N ILE A 451 19.46 -4.16 -29.92
CA ILE A 451 18.79 -3.22 -30.82
C ILE A 451 19.11 -3.60 -32.27
N GLU A 452 18.08 -3.80 -33.09
CA GLU A 452 18.24 -4.16 -34.51
C GLU A 452 19.14 -5.38 -34.75
N GLY A 453 19.11 -6.35 -33.82
CA GLY A 453 19.93 -7.56 -33.88
C GLY A 453 21.39 -7.38 -33.43
N LYS A 454 21.80 -6.18 -33.01
CA LYS A 454 23.10 -5.90 -32.40
C LYS A 454 22.98 -5.76 -30.88
N ASP A 455 23.92 -6.34 -30.16
CA ASP A 455 24.02 -6.21 -28.70
C ASP A 455 24.90 -5.01 -28.33
N ILE A 456 24.30 -3.97 -27.77
CA ILE A 456 24.98 -2.73 -27.40
C ILE A 456 25.38 -2.78 -25.92
N PRO A 457 26.66 -2.56 -25.56
CA PRO A 457 27.09 -2.51 -24.16
C PRO A 457 26.49 -1.31 -23.43
N VAL A 458 26.00 -1.51 -22.20
CA VAL A 458 25.43 -0.44 -21.39
C VAL A 458 26.03 -0.40 -19.97
N ASP A 459 26.26 0.81 -19.45
CA ASP A 459 26.56 1.08 -18.04
C ASP A 459 25.41 1.90 -17.45
N VAL A 460 24.83 1.43 -16.34
CA VAL A 460 23.76 2.14 -15.66
C VAL A 460 24.28 2.79 -14.39
N PHE A 461 23.96 4.07 -14.20
CA PHE A 461 24.33 4.89 -13.06
C PHE A 461 23.07 5.35 -12.33
N LEU A 462 23.07 5.25 -11.00
CA LEU A 462 22.06 5.90 -10.19
C LEU A 462 22.46 7.36 -9.93
N GLY A 463 21.54 8.28 -10.17
CA GLY A 463 21.68 9.69 -9.86
C GLY A 463 20.42 10.26 -9.23
N GLY A 464 20.52 11.50 -8.78
CA GLY A 464 19.45 12.19 -8.07
C GLY A 464 20.03 13.12 -7.02
N ASP A 465 19.17 13.84 -6.31
CA ASP A 465 19.63 14.53 -5.11
C ASP A 465 20.04 13.50 -4.04
N TYR A 466 20.85 13.95 -3.09
CA TYR A 466 21.41 13.07 -2.06
C TYR A 466 20.33 12.43 -1.17
N LYS A 467 19.23 13.14 -0.90
CA LYS A 467 18.12 12.62 -0.09
C LYS A 467 17.40 11.49 -0.83
N PHE A 468 17.13 11.66 -2.13
CA PHE A 468 16.55 10.62 -2.97
C PHE A 468 17.45 9.38 -3.02
N LEU A 469 18.76 9.55 -3.23
CA LEU A 469 19.72 8.44 -3.24
C LEU A 469 19.70 7.64 -1.94
N LEU A 470 19.70 8.33 -0.79
CA LEU A 470 19.61 7.67 0.52
C LEU A 470 18.31 6.90 0.69
N LEU A 471 17.19 7.48 0.26
CA LEU A 471 15.89 6.83 0.34
C LEU A 471 15.86 5.56 -0.51
N VAL A 472 16.31 5.63 -1.77
CA VAL A 472 16.34 4.46 -2.67
C VAL A 472 17.22 3.34 -2.12
N LEU A 473 18.32 3.67 -1.44
CA LEU A 473 19.23 2.71 -0.81
C LEU A 473 18.79 2.25 0.59
N GLY A 474 17.61 2.65 1.07
CA GLY A 474 17.08 2.26 2.38
C GLY A 474 17.81 2.90 3.57
N MET A 475 18.52 4.00 3.37
CA MET A 475 19.24 4.73 4.41
C MET A 475 18.34 5.79 5.06
N LYS A 476 18.35 5.86 6.40
CA LYS A 476 17.36 6.62 7.19
C LYS A 476 17.34 8.13 6.90
N SER A 477 18.50 8.75 6.77
CA SER A 477 18.62 10.19 6.50
C SER A 477 20.09 10.59 6.28
N ALA A 478 20.29 11.81 5.74
CA ALA A 478 21.61 12.43 5.62
C ALA A 478 22.30 12.67 6.98
N SER A 479 21.53 12.65 8.08
CA SER A 479 22.03 12.81 9.45
C SER A 479 22.26 11.47 10.17
N SER A 480 22.17 10.34 9.45
CA SER A 480 22.43 9.03 10.04
C SER A 480 23.91 8.84 10.34
N ASP A 481 24.19 8.05 11.39
CA ASP A 481 25.53 7.60 11.78
C ASP A 481 26.28 6.96 10.59
N TYR A 482 25.56 6.31 9.68
CA TYR A 482 26.07 5.85 8.39
C TYR A 482 25.22 6.47 7.30
N SER A 483 25.71 7.58 6.73
CA SER A 483 25.02 8.35 5.68
C SER A 483 25.74 8.29 4.34
N CYS A 484 27.03 7.94 4.30
CA CYS A 484 27.79 7.84 3.06
C CYS A 484 27.34 6.62 2.24
N ILE A 485 26.91 6.83 0.99
CA ILE A 485 26.45 5.73 0.12
C ILE A 485 27.62 4.93 -0.50
N TRP A 486 28.85 5.45 -0.37
CA TRP A 486 30.07 4.85 -0.94
C TRP A 486 31.04 4.33 0.12
N CYS A 487 30.73 4.53 1.40
CA CYS A 487 31.64 4.23 2.50
C CYS A 487 30.89 3.92 3.79
N GLU A 488 31.33 2.90 4.51
CA GLU A 488 30.78 2.52 5.82
C GLU A 488 31.34 3.36 6.98
N ILE A 489 31.81 4.58 6.69
CA ILE A 489 32.44 5.44 7.69
C ILE A 489 31.35 6.00 8.59
N HIS A 490 31.50 5.76 9.89
CA HIS A 490 30.63 6.33 10.91
C HIS A 490 30.75 7.86 10.93
N ALA A 491 29.68 8.58 11.21
CA ALA A 491 29.62 10.05 11.12
C ALA A 491 30.68 10.77 11.97
N LYS A 492 31.13 10.13 13.05
CA LYS A 492 32.20 10.61 13.94
C LYS A 492 33.60 10.50 13.34
N ASP A 493 33.78 9.60 12.38
CA ASP A 493 35.08 9.24 11.81
C ASP A 493 35.24 9.81 10.38
N ARG A 494 34.29 10.63 9.91
CA ARG A 494 34.28 11.26 8.58
C ARG A 494 35.55 12.06 8.25
N CYS A 495 36.28 12.51 9.27
CA CYS A 495 37.52 13.28 9.12
C CYS A 495 38.77 12.40 8.93
N GLU A 496 38.67 11.08 9.09
CA GLU A 496 39.79 10.16 8.92
C GLU A 496 39.97 9.78 7.44
N LYS A 497 41.17 10.03 6.89
CA LYS A 497 41.46 9.99 5.43
C LYS A 497 41.76 8.59 4.86
N ASN A 498 41.60 7.50 5.63
CA ASN A 498 42.17 6.18 5.31
C ASN A 498 41.12 5.07 5.14
N SER A 499 40.04 5.33 4.40
CA SER A 499 39.01 4.32 4.16
C SER A 499 38.89 4.01 2.67
N SER A 500 38.98 2.74 2.31
CA SER A 500 38.76 2.23 0.95
C SER A 500 37.32 2.47 0.51
N VAL A 501 37.12 3.12 -0.63
CA VAL A 501 35.80 3.43 -1.21
C VAL A 501 35.34 2.24 -2.05
N ASN A 502 34.11 1.76 -1.81
CA ASN A 502 33.50 0.73 -2.64
C ASN A 502 32.77 1.41 -3.81
N LEU A 503 33.27 1.24 -5.04
CA LEU A 503 32.77 1.93 -6.24
C LEU A 503 31.66 1.16 -6.97
N THR A 504 31.31 -0.04 -6.52
CA THR A 504 30.20 -0.82 -7.07
C THR A 504 28.88 -0.34 -6.50
N LEU A 505 27.96 0.07 -7.39
CA LEU A 505 26.59 0.42 -7.06
C LEU A 505 25.93 -0.70 -6.24
N PRO A 506 25.33 -0.41 -5.07
CA PRO A 506 24.41 -1.34 -4.42
C PRO A 506 23.22 -1.59 -5.37
N LYS A 507 22.75 -2.84 -5.44
CA LYS A 507 21.50 -3.17 -6.15
C LYS A 507 20.35 -2.37 -5.51
N ILE A 508 19.52 -1.76 -6.36
CA ILE A 508 18.40 -0.90 -5.96
C ILE A 508 17.11 -1.71 -5.83
#